data_AF-A0A3P7MRR9-F1
#
_entry.id   AF-A0A3P7MRR9-F1
#
_cell.length_a   1.000
_cell.length_b   1.000
_cell.length_c   1.000
_cell.angle_alpha   90.00
_cell.angle_beta   90.00
_cell.angle_gamma   90.00
#
_symmetry.space_group_name_H-M   'P 1'
#
loop_
_entity.id
_entity.type
_entity.pdbx_description
1 polymer ?
#
loop_
_entity_poly.entity_id
_entity_poly.type
_entity_poly.pdbx_seq_one_letter_code
_entity_poly.pdbx_strand_id
1 'polypeptide(L)'
;MSIPARSVRCVHAACFDLEPFIMQQNENSLYECHLCKTIFQLGEIELDYFVGKMLRETTGTQAVEMLLEPNGEYRPVEPELSSRKRPNDENGKEILFLVDQFSSPIEIRRTKLL
;
A
#
# COMPACT_ATOMS: atom_id res chain seq x y z
N MET A 1 -4.03 -6.79 -13.89
CA MET A 1 -4.78 -6.60 -12.63
C MET A 1 -3.79 -6.85 -11.52
N SER A 2 -3.69 -5.98 -10.52
CA SER A 2 -2.77 -6.19 -9.40
C SER A 2 -3.41 -7.07 -8.33
N ILE A 3 -2.65 -8.01 -7.77
CA ILE A 3 -3.08 -8.87 -6.68
C ILE A 3 -2.35 -8.41 -5.41
N PRO A 4 -2.93 -7.50 -4.60
CA PRO A 4 -2.26 -6.97 -3.42
C PRO A 4 -2.11 -8.07 -2.37
N ALA A 5 -0.87 -8.33 -1.99
CA ALA A 5 -0.52 -9.31 -0.99
C ALA A 5 0.56 -8.78 -0.04
N ARG A 6 0.60 -9.35 1.16
CA ARG A 6 1.68 -9.14 2.14
C ARG A 6 1.82 -10.37 3.02
N SER A 7 2.95 -10.51 3.70
CA SER A 7 3.07 -11.57 4.70
C SER A 7 2.35 -11.19 5.99
N VAL A 8 1.81 -12.17 6.71
CA VAL A 8 1.34 -12.00 8.10
C VAL A 8 2.45 -11.50 9.03
N ARG A 9 3.71 -11.67 8.64
CA ARG A 9 4.89 -11.20 9.39
C ARG A 9 5.26 -9.74 9.08
N CYS A 10 4.65 -9.13 8.06
CA CYS A 10 4.94 -7.75 7.68
C CYS A 10 4.47 -6.76 8.76
N VAL A 11 5.37 -5.86 9.18
CA VAL A 11 5.09 -4.77 10.13
C VAL A 11 4.57 -3.48 9.47
N HIS A 12 4.17 -3.58 8.21
CA HIS A 12 3.58 -2.50 7.41
C HIS A 12 2.23 -2.91 6.85
N ALA A 13 1.40 -1.91 6.55
CA ALA A 13 0.14 -2.11 5.85
C ALA A 13 0.33 -2.27 4.33
N ALA A 14 1.48 -1.82 3.79
CA ALA A 14 1.75 -1.81 2.36
C ALA A 14 1.72 -3.22 1.75
N CYS A 15 1.23 -3.31 0.51
CA CYS A 15 1.13 -4.56 -0.24
C CYS A 15 2.13 -4.56 -1.40
N PHE A 16 2.59 -5.73 -1.78
CA PHE A 16 3.22 -5.97 -3.07
C PHE A 16 2.23 -6.65 -4.00
N ASP A 17 2.50 -6.58 -5.31
CA ASP A 17 1.76 -7.35 -6.29
C ASP A 17 2.25 -8.81 -6.28
N LEU A 18 1.35 -9.75 -6.03
CA LEU A 18 1.69 -11.14 -5.75
C LEU A 18 2.37 -11.83 -6.93
N GLU A 19 1.82 -11.71 -8.14
CA GLU A 19 2.35 -12.42 -9.31
C GLU A 19 3.81 -12.07 -9.61
N PRO A 20 4.18 -10.78 -9.82
CA PRO A 20 5.57 -10.43 -10.08
C PRO A 20 6.48 -10.73 -8.88
N PHE A 21 5.98 -10.61 -7.65
CA PHE A 21 6.74 -10.97 -6.46
C PHE A 21 7.14 -12.46 -6.45
N ILE A 22 6.18 -13.35 -6.72
CA ILE A 22 6.45 -14.80 -6.77
C ILE A 22 7.37 -15.15 -7.93
N MET A 23 7.15 -14.57 -9.11
CA MET A 23 8.04 -14.80 -10.27
C MET A 23 9.49 -14.38 -9.98
N GLN A 24 9.69 -13.24 -9.31
CA GLN A 24 11.02 -12.74 -8.96
C GLN A 24 11.72 -13.60 -7.90
N GLN A 25 10.98 -14.38 -7.10
CA GLN A 25 11.51 -15.14 -5.97
C GLN A 25 11.33 -16.66 -6.13
N ASN A 26 11.01 -17.13 -7.35
CA ASN A 26 10.53 -18.49 -7.61
C ASN A 26 11.53 -19.61 -7.22
N GLU A 27 12.84 -19.33 -7.22
CA GLU A 27 13.87 -20.32 -6.86
C GLU A 27 14.17 -20.36 -5.35
N ASN A 28 13.57 -19.46 -4.56
CA ASN A 28 13.87 -19.34 -3.14
C ASN A 28 12.90 -20.18 -2.28
N SER A 29 13.45 -20.84 -1.25
CA SER A 29 12.64 -21.53 -0.23
C SER A 29 12.08 -20.58 0.85
N LEU A 30 12.66 -19.39 0.96
CA LEU A 30 12.24 -18.30 1.83
C LEU A 30 12.10 -17.02 1.02
N TYR A 31 11.11 -16.21 1.36
CA TYR A 31 10.80 -14.96 0.69
C TYR A 31 11.20 -13.78 1.58
N GLU A 32 11.74 -12.72 0.99
CA GLU A 32 12.04 -11.47 1.69
C GLU A 32 11.11 -10.36 1.22
N CYS A 33 10.43 -9.70 2.16
CA CYS A 33 9.63 -8.52 1.85
C CYS A 33 10.56 -7.39 1.37
N HIS A 34 10.40 -6.91 0.14
CA HIS A 34 11.20 -5.77 -0.34
C HIS A 34 10.84 -4.44 0.36
N LEU A 35 9.67 -4.34 1.00
CA LEU A 35 9.22 -3.15 1.74
C LEU A 35 9.81 -3.06 3.15
N CYS A 36 9.87 -4.17 3.88
CA CYS A 36 10.32 -4.17 5.29
C CYS A 36 11.41 -5.18 5.64
N LYS A 37 11.92 -5.92 4.66
CA LYS A 37 13.02 -6.88 4.80
C LYS A 37 12.72 -8.06 5.73
N THR A 38 11.45 -8.26 6.07
CA THR A 38 11.00 -9.43 6.83
C THR A 38 11.10 -10.68 5.96
N ILE A 39 11.69 -11.75 6.51
CA ILE A 39 11.79 -13.05 5.86
C ILE A 39 10.62 -13.95 6.30
N PHE A 40 9.98 -14.63 5.36
CA PHE A 40 8.79 -15.47 5.56
C PHE A 40 8.71 -16.62 4.56
N GLN A 41 7.79 -17.56 4.77
CA GLN A 41 7.50 -18.70 3.89
C GLN A 41 6.30 -18.41 2.96
N LEU A 42 6.17 -19.19 1.88
CA LEU A 42 5.06 -19.03 0.92
C LEU A 42 3.68 -19.06 1.60
N GLY A 43 3.47 -19.99 2.55
CA GLY A 43 2.20 -20.13 3.29
C GLY A 43 1.91 -19.00 4.27
N GLU A 44 2.85 -18.07 4.47
CA GLU A 44 2.68 -16.89 5.31
C GLU A 44 2.29 -15.65 4.50
N ILE A 45 2.03 -15.79 3.19
CA ILE A 45 1.53 -14.73 2.30
C ILE A 45 0.01 -14.73 2.33
N GLU A 46 -0.59 -13.56 2.59
CA GLU A 46 -2.03 -13.35 2.55
C GLU A 46 -2.39 -12.27 1.52
N LEU A 47 -3.57 -12.42 0.92
CA LEU A 47 -4.16 -11.41 0.05
C LEU A 47 -4.80 -10.31 0.91
N ASP A 48 -4.53 -9.05 0.58
CA ASP A 48 -5.19 -7.93 1.23
C ASP A 48 -6.52 -7.62 0.53
N TYR A 49 -7.61 -8.13 1.10
CA TYR A 49 -8.95 -7.93 0.52
C TYR A 49 -9.35 -6.45 0.49
N PHE A 50 -8.94 -5.66 1.49
CA PHE A 50 -9.31 -4.26 1.59
C PHE A 50 -8.66 -3.45 0.47
N VAL A 51 -7.34 -3.57 0.31
CA VAL A 51 -6.60 -2.95 -0.78
C VAL A 51 -7.11 -3.45 -2.13
N GLY A 52 -7.38 -4.76 -2.24
CA GLY A 52 -7.94 -5.35 -3.47
C GLY A 52 -9.32 -4.80 -3.83
N LYS A 53 -10.20 -4.58 -2.84
CA LYS A 53 -11.50 -3.94 -3.03
C LYS A 53 -11.34 -2.49 -3.48
N MET A 54 -10.49 -1.73 -2.80
CA MET A 54 -10.19 -0.34 -3.13
C MET A 54 -9.70 -0.20 -4.58
N LEU A 55 -8.68 -0.96 -4.98
CA LEU A 55 -8.13 -0.92 -6.34
C LEU A 55 -9.19 -1.23 -7.42
N ARG A 56 -10.11 -2.18 -7.15
CA ARG A 56 -11.21 -2.50 -8.08
C ARG A 56 -12.21 -1.35 -8.19
N GLU A 57 -12.57 -0.72 -7.09
CA GLU A 57 -13.53 0.38 -7.07
C GLU A 57 -12.97 1.67 -7.67
N THR A 58 -11.66 1.87 -7.62
CA THR A 58 -10.97 3.03 -8.21
C THR A 58 -10.39 2.75 -9.60
N THR A 59 -10.59 1.55 -10.13
CA THR A 59 -10.15 1.18 -11.48
C THR A 59 -10.77 2.15 -12.50
N GLY A 60 -9.91 2.85 -13.25
CA GLY A 60 -10.33 3.87 -14.23
C GLY A 60 -10.21 5.31 -13.75
N THR A 61 -9.89 5.53 -12.47
CA THR A 61 -9.45 6.84 -11.98
C THR A 61 -7.96 7.06 -12.32
N GLN A 62 -7.53 8.31 -12.49
CA GLN A 62 -6.10 8.66 -12.59
C GLN A 62 -5.46 8.88 -11.19
N ALA A 63 -6.11 8.37 -10.14
CA ALA A 63 -5.67 8.57 -8.77
C ALA A 63 -4.44 7.70 -8.50
N VAL A 64 -3.34 8.36 -8.15
CA VAL A 64 -2.08 7.72 -7.77
C VAL A 64 -2.03 7.49 -6.27
N GLU A 65 -2.77 8.27 -5.48
CA GLU A 65 -2.81 8.13 -4.02
C GLU A 65 -4.25 8.10 -3.51
N MET A 66 -4.49 7.29 -2.48
CA MET A 66 -5.75 7.23 -1.78
C MET A 66 -5.54 7.64 -0.32
N LEU A 67 -6.43 8.50 0.17
CA LEU A 67 -6.54 8.87 1.57
C LEU A 67 -7.43 7.84 2.28
N LEU A 68 -6.90 7.16 3.29
CA LEU A 68 -7.68 6.26 4.15
C LEU A 68 -7.99 6.94 5.49
N GLU A 69 -9.28 7.10 5.77
CA GLU A 69 -9.80 7.68 7.02
C GLU A 69 -9.93 6.60 8.12
N PRO A 70 -9.93 6.97 9.41
CA PRO A 70 -10.03 6.01 10.53
C PRO A 70 -11.32 5.19 10.57
N ASN A 71 -12.39 5.67 9.92
CA ASN A 71 -13.64 4.94 9.78
C ASN A 71 -13.59 3.86 8.67
N GLY A 72 -12.46 3.73 7.97
CA GLY A 72 -12.27 2.78 6.87
C GLY A 72 -12.74 3.28 5.51
N GLU A 73 -13.27 4.52 5.44
CA GLU A 73 -13.58 5.15 4.16
C GLU A 73 -12.30 5.62 3.45
N TYR A 74 -12.30 5.56 2.12
CA TYR A 74 -11.19 6.03 1.32
C TYR A 74 -11.63 6.93 0.18
N ARG A 75 -10.76 7.87 -0.20
CA ARG A 75 -10.99 8.78 -1.32
C ARG A 75 -9.70 9.07 -2.09
N PRO A 76 -9.76 9.31 -3.41
CA PRO A 76 -8.60 9.70 -4.18
C PRO A 76 -8.04 11.05 -3.70
N VAL A 77 -6.72 11.17 -3.69
CA VAL A 77 -6.02 12.44 -3.49
C VAL A 77 -5.87 13.12 -4.85
N GLU A 78 -6.37 14.33 -4.98
CA GLU A 78 -6.22 15.11 -6.20
C GLU A 78 -4.74 15.48 -6.42
N PRO A 79 -4.22 15.42 -7.67
CA PRO A 79 -2.82 15.67 -7.97
C PRO A 79 -2.31 17.03 -7.46
N GLU A 80 -3.16 18.03 -7.37
CA GLU A 80 -2.84 19.40 -6.94
C GLU A 80 -2.57 19.52 -5.43
N LEU A 81 -3.01 18.54 -4.63
CA LEU A 81 -2.76 18.45 -3.20
C LEU A 81 -1.42 17.75 -2.86
N SER A 82 -0.86 16.97 -3.80
CA SER A 82 0.44 16.29 -3.62
C SER A 82 1.62 17.25 -3.44
N SER A 83 1.47 18.51 -3.89
CA SER A 83 2.53 19.53 -3.87
C SER A 83 2.38 20.61 -2.79
N ARG A 84 1.32 20.60 -1.97
CA ARG A 84 1.15 21.61 -0.92
C ARG A 84 1.81 21.15 0.38
N LYS A 85 2.93 21.81 0.74
CA LYS A 85 3.32 21.94 2.15
C LYS A 85 2.10 22.45 2.93
N ARG A 86 1.73 21.71 3.95
CA ARG A 86 0.54 21.86 4.81
C ARG A 86 0.38 23.30 5.35
N PRO A 87 -0.82 23.89 5.37
CA PRO A 87 -1.18 24.89 6.38
C PRO A 87 -1.49 24.15 7.70
N ASN A 88 -0.97 24.69 8.81
CA ASN A 88 -1.22 24.27 10.19
C ASN A 88 -2.68 23.85 10.43
N ASP A 89 -2.90 22.63 10.91
CA ASP A 89 -4.12 22.30 11.66
C ASP A 89 -3.75 21.36 12.83
N GLU A 90 -3.92 21.87 14.04
CA GLU A 90 -3.42 21.35 15.33
C GLU A 90 -4.25 20.18 15.87
N ASN A 91 -4.65 19.22 15.03
CA ASN A 91 -5.36 18.04 15.53
C ASN A 91 -4.88 16.77 14.82
N GLY A 92 -3.94 16.07 15.45
CA GLY A 92 -3.26 14.89 14.93
C GLY A 92 -4.23 13.78 14.50
N LYS A 93 -4.47 13.67 13.19
CA LYS A 93 -5.11 12.52 12.55
C LYS A 93 -4.04 11.75 11.79
N GLU A 94 -3.85 10.48 12.16
CA GLU A 94 -2.97 9.57 11.44
C GLU A 94 -3.60 9.25 10.08
N ILE A 95 -3.05 9.84 9.01
CA ILE A 95 -3.52 9.62 7.64
C ILE A 95 -2.58 8.61 6.97
N LEU A 96 -3.17 7.53 6.45
CA LEU A 96 -2.47 6.53 5.65
C LEU A 96 -2.69 6.86 4.17
N PHE A 97 -1.59 7.09 3.45
CA PHE A 97 -1.59 7.24 2.00
C PHE A 97 -1.28 5.89 1.36
N LEU A 98 -2.18 5.38 0.52
CA LEU A 98 -1.90 4.23 -0.35
C LEU A 98 -1.52 4.76 -1.72
N VAL A 99 -0.27 4.56 -2.16
CA VAL A 99 0.18 5.00 -3.48
C VAL A 99 0.19 3.84 -4.48
N ASP A 100 -0.56 3.95 -5.56
CA ASP A 100 -0.49 3.06 -6.72
C ASP A 100 0.42 3.72 -7.77
N GLN A 101 1.68 3.32 -7.80
CA GLN A 101 2.59 3.69 -8.88
C GLN A 101 2.83 2.46 -9.74
N PHE A 102 2.08 2.39 -10.84
CA PHE A 102 2.41 1.57 -12.00
C PHE A 102 3.94 1.46 -12.15
N SER A 103 4.45 0.24 -12.00
CA SER A 103 5.86 -0.21 -12.11
C SER A 103 6.72 -0.32 -10.83
N SER A 104 6.22 -0.06 -9.61
CA SER A 104 7.03 -0.24 -8.38
C SER A 104 6.13 -0.42 -7.14
N PRO A 105 6.63 -0.95 -6.01
CA PRO A 105 5.80 -1.40 -4.88
C PRO A 105 4.81 -0.33 -4.39
N ILE A 106 3.58 -0.75 -4.02
CA ILE A 106 2.59 0.14 -3.38
C ILE A 106 3.16 0.58 -2.04
N GLU A 107 3.66 1.81 -1.96
CA GLU A 107 4.30 2.35 -0.77
C GLU A 107 3.26 3.02 0.14
N ILE A 108 2.78 2.32 1.17
CA ILE A 108 1.94 2.95 2.19
C ILE A 108 2.83 3.79 3.13
N ARG A 109 2.85 5.10 2.90
CA ARG A 109 3.61 6.03 3.75
C ARG A 109 2.76 6.46 4.95
N ARG A 110 3.12 5.97 6.14
CA ARG A 110 2.70 6.58 7.42
C ARG A 110 3.41 7.91 7.57
N THR A 111 2.69 9.03 7.48
CA THR A 111 3.26 10.31 7.92
C THR A 111 2.77 10.63 9.32
N LYS A 112 3.69 10.58 10.30
CA LYS A 112 3.49 11.34 11.55
C LYS A 112 3.60 12.82 11.20
N LEU A 113 2.53 13.56 11.45
CA LEU A 113 2.58 15.01 11.57
C LEU A 113 3.12 15.31 12.97
N LEU A 114 4.34 15.89 13.05
CA LEU A 114 4.85 16.55 14.25
C LEU A 114 4.15 17.89 14.44
#